data_AF-G4YI96-F1
#
_entry.id   AF-G4YI96-F1
#
_cell.length_a   1.000
_cell.length_b   1.000
_cell.length_c   1.000
_cell.angle_alpha   90.00
_cell.angle_beta   90.00
_cell.angle_gamma   90.00
#
_symmetry.space_group_name_H-M   'P 1'
#
loop_
_entity.id
_entity.type
_entity.pdbx_description
1 polymer ?
#
loop_
_entity_poly.entity_id
_entity_poly.type
_entity_poly.pdbx_seq_one_letter_code
_entity_poly.pdbx_strand_id
1 'polypeptide(L)' 'TSVHFVPPGCTGIAQPLDVGVMSLLKTHQRQSCTQAAVLHAMPENSVERRRYMFDHAMQAMGKIMQDTVQHSFDKAG' A
#
# COMPACT_ATOMS: atom_id res chain seq x y z
N THR A 1 11.72 -17.54 -16.15
CA THR A 1 11.43 -16.15 -15.76
C THR A 1 12.60 -15.28 -16.17
N SER A 2 12.37 -14.28 -17.01
CA SER A 2 13.36 -13.25 -17.33
C SER A 2 13.46 -12.27 -16.16
N VAL A 3 14.65 -12.09 -15.62
CA VAL A 3 14.89 -11.07 -14.58
C VAL A 3 15.29 -9.78 -15.29
N HIS A 4 14.55 -8.71 -15.06
CA HIS A 4 14.89 -7.38 -15.59
C HIS A 4 15.92 -6.73 -14.68
N PHE A 5 17.02 -6.26 -15.26
CA PHE A 5 18.06 -5.53 -14.55
C PHE A 5 17.50 -4.18 -14.07
N VAL A 6 17.60 -3.91 -12.77
CA VAL A 6 17.29 -2.61 -12.17
C VAL A 6 18.60 -1.93 -11.79
N PRO A 7 18.94 -0.78 -12.39
CA PRO A 7 20.17 -0.07 -12.06
C PRO A 7 20.21 0.36 -10.58
N PRO A 8 21.39 0.35 -9.94
CA PRO A 8 21.53 0.88 -8.58
C PRO A 8 21.16 2.38 -8.55
N GLY A 9 20.42 2.79 -7.54
CA GLY A 9 19.95 4.18 -7.39
C GLY A 9 18.60 4.47 -8.06
N CYS A 10 18.06 3.56 -8.88
CA CYS A 10 16.65 3.56 -9.26
C CYS A 10 15.79 3.18 -8.05
N THR A 11 15.57 4.14 -7.16
CA THR A 11 14.65 4.00 -6.03
C THR A 11 13.24 4.35 -6.48
N GLY A 12 12.25 3.57 -6.03
CA GLY A 12 10.81 3.87 -5.96
C GLY A 12 10.10 4.43 -7.19
N ILE A 13 10.51 5.60 -7.68
CA ILE A 13 9.93 6.45 -8.73
C ILE A 13 9.80 5.74 -10.09
N ALA A 14 10.64 4.74 -10.37
CA ALA A 14 10.57 3.95 -11.60
C ALA A 14 9.99 2.54 -11.40
N GLN A 15 9.66 2.15 -10.16
CA GLN A 15 9.12 0.82 -9.87
C GLN A 15 7.60 0.91 -9.83
N PRO A 16 6.87 0.21 -10.73
CA PRO A 16 5.43 0.34 -10.86
C PRO A 16 4.66 0.00 -9.58
N LEU A 17 5.23 -0.91 -8.78
CA LEU A 17 4.71 -1.26 -7.46
C LEU A 17 4.81 -0.10 -6.46
N ASP A 18 5.92 0.62 -6.39
CA ASP A 18 6.11 1.64 -5.35
C ASP A 18 5.37 2.95 -5.68
N VAL A 19 5.43 3.41 -6.95
CA VAL A 19 4.70 4.63 -7.35
C VAL A 19 3.21 4.39 -7.49
N GLY A 20 2.83 3.34 -8.22
CA GLY A 20 1.47 3.14 -8.66
C GLY A 20 0.60 2.44 -7.62
N VAL A 21 1.15 1.42 -6.95
CA VAL A 21 0.38 0.59 -6.01
C VAL A 21 0.57 1.06 -4.57
N MET A 22 1.82 1.25 -4.12
CA MET A 22 2.10 1.58 -2.72
C MET A 22 1.64 2.98 -2.31
N SER A 23 1.64 3.95 -3.22
CA SER A 23 1.11 5.30 -2.95
C SER A 23 -0.40 5.27 -2.63
N LEU A 24 -1.17 4.54 -3.44
CA LEU A 24 -2.60 4.36 -3.23
C LEU A 24 -2.89 3.54 -1.97
N LEU A 25 -2.11 2.49 -1.73
CA LEU A 25 -2.21 1.70 -0.50
C LEU A 25 -2.06 2.58 0.75
N LYS A 26 -0.99 3.38 0.81
CA LYS A 26 -0.71 4.29 1.93
C LYS A 26 -1.84 5.30 2.11
N THR A 27 -2.40 5.80 1.02
CA THR A 27 -3.52 6.77 1.04
C THR A 27 -4.77 6.15 1.65
N HIS A 28 -5.19 4.97 1.16
CA HIS A 28 -6.37 4.28 1.69
C HIS A 28 -6.19 3.80 3.12
N GLN A 29 -5.00 3.32 3.46
CA GLN A 29 -4.68 2.91 4.83
C GLN A 29 -4.76 4.11 5.78
N ARG A 30 -4.20 5.26 5.41
CA ARG A 30 -4.27 6.49 6.22
C ARG A 30 -5.71 6.95 6.42
N GLN A 31 -6.53 6.94 5.38
CA GLN A 31 -7.96 7.28 5.48
C GLN A 31 -8.69 6.34 6.45
N SER A 32 -8.50 5.02 6.29
CA SER A 32 -9.14 4.01 7.14
C SER A 32 -8.71 4.13 8.60
N CYS A 33 -7.40 4.28 8.86
CA CYS A 33 -6.88 4.50 10.21
C CYS A 33 -7.40 5.80 10.84
N THR A 34 -7.51 6.89 10.06
CA THR A 34 -7.99 8.18 10.57
C THR A 34 -9.47 8.08 10.95
N GLN A 35 -10.28 7.43 10.12
CA GLN A 35 -11.70 7.20 10.41
C GLN A 35 -11.89 6.31 11.64
N ALA A 36 -11.13 5.22 11.76
CA ALA A 36 -11.18 4.34 12.92
C ALA A 36 -10.70 5.03 14.20
N ALA A 37 -9.70 5.91 14.12
CA ALA A 37 -9.24 6.71 15.27
C ALA A 37 -10.28 7.69 15.81
N VAL A 38 -11.21 8.14 14.97
CA VAL A 38 -12.32 9.01 15.39
C VAL A 38 -13.46 8.20 16.02
N LEU A 39 -13.71 6.97 15.54
CA LEU A 39 -14.88 6.17 15.89
C LEU A 39 -14.63 5.14 17.00
N HIS A 40 -13.37 4.76 17.24
CA HIS A 40 -13.02 3.64 18.10
C HIS A 40 -11.86 3.99 19.06
N ALA A 41 -11.82 3.30 20.19
CA ALA A 41 -10.67 3.33 21.09
C ALA A 41 -9.44 2.75 20.37
N MET A 42 -8.28 3.37 20.59
CA MET A 42 -7.02 2.93 19.98
C MET A 42 -6.42 1.73 20.73
N PRO A 43 -5.73 0.82 20.01
CA PRO A 43 -5.17 -0.38 20.63
C PRO A 43 -4.08 -0.04 21.66
N GLU A 44 -4.20 -0.62 22.85
CA GLU A 44 -3.36 -0.26 23.99
C GLU A 44 -2.05 -1.06 24.00
N ASN A 45 -2.08 -2.31 23.53
CA ASN A 45 -0.91 -3.20 23.52
C ASN A 45 -0.35 -3.49 22.11
N SER A 46 0.84 -4.07 22.08
CA SER A 46 1.59 -4.32 20.84
C SER A 46 1.00 -5.42 19.95
N VAL A 47 0.23 -6.34 20.52
CA VAL A 47 -0.43 -7.42 19.75
C VAL A 47 -1.64 -6.85 19.01
N GLU A 48 -2.49 -6.13 19.73
CA GLU A 48 -3.65 -5.43 19.15
C GLU A 48 -3.21 -4.40 18.11
N ARG A 49 -2.14 -3.64 18.38
CA ARG A 49 -1.62 -2.66 17.41
C ARG A 49 -1.15 -3.32 16.12
N ARG A 50 -0.49 -4.48 16.21
CA ARG A 50 -0.08 -5.26 15.03
C ARG A 50 -1.30 -5.76 14.25
N ARG A 51 -2.31 -6.29 14.95
CA ARG A 51 -3.53 -6.77 14.32
C ARG A 51 -4.29 -5.64 13.64
N TYR A 52 -4.44 -4.51 14.33
CA TYR A 52 -5.04 -3.28 13.81
C TYR A 52 -4.35 -2.83 12.51
N MET A 53 -3.02 -2.66 12.53
CA MET A 53 -2.28 -2.26 11.33
C MET A 53 -2.45 -3.25 10.17
N PHE A 54 -2.43 -4.56 10.47
CA PHE A 54 -2.64 -5.61 9.48
C PHE A 54 -4.03 -5.53 8.85
N ASP A 55 -5.09 -5.45 9.66
CA ASP A 55 -6.47 -5.42 9.17
C ASP A 55 -6.70 -4.17 8.29
N HIS A 56 -6.18 -3.01 8.70
CA HIS A 56 -6.26 -1.79 7.89
C HIS A 56 -5.45 -1.88 6.59
N ALA A 57 -4.28 -2.52 6.60
CA ALA A 57 -3.49 -2.75 5.40
C ALA A 57 -4.23 -3.69 4.43
N MET A 58 -4.84 -4.77 4.94
CA MET A 58 -5.62 -5.71 4.12
C MET A 58 -6.87 -5.07 3.52
N GLN A 59 -7.58 -4.23 4.28
CA GLN A 59 -8.69 -3.44 3.75
C GLN A 59 -8.24 -2.46 2.67
N ALA A 60 -7.10 -1.81 2.85
CA ALA A 60 -6.55 -0.89 1.86
C ALA A 60 -6.10 -1.64 0.59
N MET A 61 -5.49 -2.82 0.72
CA MET A 61 -5.14 -3.69 -0.40
C MET A 61 -6.37 -4.10 -1.21
N GLY A 62 -7.47 -4.47 -0.54
CA GLY A 62 -8.72 -4.84 -1.21
C GLY A 62 -9.38 -3.73 -2.03
N LYS A 63 -8.95 -2.46 -1.85
CA LYS A 63 -9.42 -1.32 -2.65
C LYS A 63 -8.59 -1.08 -3.91
N ILE A 64 -7.44 -1.73 -4.04
CA ILE A 64 -6.58 -1.59 -5.22
C ILE A 64 -7.14 -2.50 -6.31
N MET A 65 -7.68 -1.90 -7.37
CA MET A 65 -8.22 -2.64 -8.50
C MET A 65 -7.11 -3.22 -9.39
N GLN A 66 -7.39 -4.33 -10.04
CA GLN A 66 -6.48 -4.94 -11.01
C GLN A 66 -6.06 -3.94 -12.10
N ASP A 67 -6.99 -3.14 -12.60
CA ASP A 67 -6.73 -2.09 -13.61
C ASP A 67 -5.72 -1.05 -13.12
N THR A 68 -5.74 -0.73 -11.83
CA THR A 68 -4.78 0.19 -11.21
C THR A 68 -3.37 -0.41 -11.20
N VAL A 69 -3.26 -1.70 -10.91
CA VAL A 69 -1.99 -2.42 -11.01
C VAL A 69 -1.52 -2.43 -12.47
N GLN A 70 -2.35 -2.85 -13.41
CA GLN A 70 -2.01 -2.93 -14.83
C GLN A 70 -1.50 -1.58 -15.36
N HIS A 71 -2.27 -0.51 -15.16
CA HIS A 71 -1.92 0.82 -15.60
C HIS A 71 -0.62 1.35 -14.95
N SER A 72 -0.30 0.92 -13.73
CA SER A 72 0.96 1.27 -13.07
C SER A 72 2.16 0.65 -13.77
N PHE A 73 2.03 -0.59 -14.23
CA PHE A 73 3.06 -1.28 -15.03
C PHE A 73 3.14 -0.71 -16.45
N ASP A 74 2.02 -0.44 -17.11
CA ASP A 74 2.00 0.15 -18.46
C ASP A 74 2.70 1.53 -18.49
N LYS A 75 2.54 2.34 -17.43
CA LYS A 75 3.24 3.62 -17.30
C LYS A 75 4.75 3.49 -17.08
N ALA A 76 5.20 2.37 -16.52
CA ALA A 76 6.61 2.16 -16.21
C ALA A 76 7.41 1.67 -17.44
N GLY A 77 6.74 1.15 -18.47
CA GLY A 77 7.34 0.69 -19.74
C GLY A 77 7.39 -0.82 -19.87
#